data_AF-A0A0F8YXJ5-F1
#
_entry.id   AF-A0A0F8YXJ5-F1
#
_cell.length_a   1.000
_cell.length_b   1.000
_cell.length_c   1.000
_cell.angle_alpha   90.00
_cell.angle_beta   90.00
_cell.angle_gamma   90.00
#
_symmetry.space_group_name_H-M   'P 1'
#
loop_
_entity.id
_entity.type
_entity.pdbx_description
1 polymer ?
#
loop_
_entity_poly.entity_id
_entity_poly.type
_entity_poly.pdbx_seq_one_letter_code
_entity_poly.pdbx_strand_id
1 'polypeptide(L)'
;KGDLYAVPNPYQLAHMKPDVKKVKLALLATRYRTLDAADLPLKALRKGVNVLAIEVHRSDYHPKAATYTTRKSKQAWLPCAVVDGRLTVEGAGVVANRARPKGLQIWNPDRNDRLSGAEYGDPNEPLKPMDIFGAPNGAFSGQIVVGSDGPIVGLSARATDLIGPGGKIPSSAIRVRYGLLADHGENHVESYRGRQQTPYGRTRRRFDGLAETPPTEAPVDARGGGAVVPVWVTVNVPAEAKAGVYSGRLTVTTAGGRAVAVPVNLTVAAWRLPDPTEFVSHMGLVQSPDTLAIHYGVEMWSKEHWRLMDRSFELMGQLGVKVVYLPLLAQTYFGNEHSMVRWIK
;
A
#
# COMPACT_ATOMS: atom_id res chain seq x y z
N LYS A 1 5.01 -12.91 35.04
CA LYS A 1 6.14 -12.11 34.50
C LYS A 1 5.71 -11.55 33.15
N GLY A 2 5.61 -10.22 33.00
CA GLY A 2 5.48 -9.52 31.70
C GLY A 2 4.26 -9.86 30.83
N ASP A 3 4.28 -10.98 30.13
CA ASP A 3 3.44 -11.31 28.97
C ASP A 3 1.92 -11.32 29.18
N LEU A 4 1.40 -11.15 30.41
CA LEU A 4 -0.04 -11.15 30.69
C LEU A 4 -0.78 -9.93 30.13
N TYR A 5 -0.12 -8.79 29.99
CA TYR A 5 -0.79 -7.52 29.65
C TYR A 5 -0.71 -7.13 28.17
N ALA A 6 0.15 -7.78 27.40
CA ALA A 6 0.24 -7.55 25.97
C ALA A 6 -0.94 -8.19 25.24
N VAL A 7 -1.45 -7.50 24.21
CA VAL A 7 -2.50 -8.04 23.34
C VAL A 7 -1.91 -9.23 22.55
N PRO A 8 -2.38 -10.47 22.79
CA PRO A 8 -1.89 -11.63 22.08
C PRO A 8 -2.46 -11.60 20.66
N ASN A 9 -1.64 -11.99 19.67
CA ASN A 9 -2.17 -12.25 18.33
C ASN A 9 -2.96 -13.58 18.32
N PRO A 10 -3.75 -13.85 17.26
CA PRO A 10 -4.59 -15.05 17.22
C PRO A 10 -3.84 -16.36 17.26
N TYR A 11 -2.67 -16.45 16.64
CA TYR A 11 -1.78 -17.61 16.76
C TYR A 11 -1.41 -17.87 18.23
N GLN A 12 -1.03 -16.82 18.97
CA GLN A 12 -0.72 -16.96 20.39
C GLN A 12 -1.94 -17.42 21.19
N LEU A 13 -3.14 -16.87 20.93
CA LEU A 13 -4.37 -17.30 21.60
C LEU A 13 -4.78 -18.75 21.27
N ALA A 14 -4.46 -19.23 20.07
CA ALA A 14 -4.76 -20.59 19.65
C ALA A 14 -3.83 -21.63 20.31
N HIS A 15 -2.56 -21.27 20.53
CA HIS A 15 -1.55 -22.16 21.10
C HIS A 15 -1.30 -21.95 22.61
N MET A 16 -2.08 -21.10 23.26
CA MET A 16 -1.97 -20.84 24.69
C MET A 16 -2.67 -21.93 25.50
N LYS A 17 -2.07 -22.35 26.62
CA LYS A 17 -2.72 -23.25 27.58
C LYS A 17 -4.08 -22.66 28.01
N PRO A 18 -5.16 -23.46 28.11
CA PRO A 18 -6.51 -22.97 28.40
C PRO A 18 -6.61 -22.03 29.60
N ASP A 19 -5.97 -22.38 30.73
CA ASP A 19 -6.01 -21.57 31.94
C ASP A 19 -5.31 -20.21 31.77
N VAL A 20 -4.19 -20.21 31.05
CA VAL A 20 -3.44 -18.97 30.74
C VAL A 20 -4.24 -18.09 29.79
N LYS A 21 -4.90 -18.69 28.79
CA LYS A 21 -5.79 -17.98 27.85
C LYS A 21 -6.95 -17.32 28.59
N LYS A 22 -7.60 -18.03 29.51
CA LYS A 22 -8.71 -17.53 30.32
C LYS A 22 -8.28 -16.32 31.15
N VAL A 23 -7.19 -16.42 31.90
CA VAL A 23 -6.66 -15.31 32.72
C VAL A 23 -6.31 -14.11 31.84
N LYS A 24 -5.66 -14.35 30.70
CA LYS A 24 -5.23 -13.26 29.81
C LYS A 24 -6.40 -12.54 29.15
N LEU A 25 -7.43 -13.26 28.70
CA LEU A 25 -8.66 -12.65 28.16
C LEU A 25 -9.40 -11.85 29.23
N ALA A 26 -9.47 -12.35 30.47
CA ALA A 26 -10.06 -11.60 31.58
C ALA A 26 -9.31 -10.29 31.85
N LEU A 27 -7.96 -10.30 31.85
CA LEU A 27 -7.15 -9.09 32.02
C LEU A 27 -7.28 -8.11 30.84
N LEU A 28 -7.46 -8.59 29.60
CA LEU A 28 -7.75 -7.71 28.47
C LEU A 28 -9.15 -7.10 28.58
N ALA A 29 -10.12 -7.87 29.08
CA ALA A 29 -11.49 -7.39 29.28
C ALA A 29 -11.53 -6.15 30.18
N THR A 30 -10.70 -6.11 31.24
CA THR A 30 -10.61 -4.94 32.14
C THR A 30 -10.00 -3.69 31.49
N ARG A 31 -9.46 -3.80 30.27
CA ARG A 31 -8.88 -2.67 29.53
C ARG A 31 -9.88 -2.03 28.58
N TYR A 32 -10.96 -2.72 28.22
CA TYR A 32 -12.03 -2.10 27.46
C TYR A 32 -12.77 -1.13 28.37
N ARG A 33 -12.87 0.10 27.90
CA ARG A 33 -13.69 1.14 28.51
C ARG A 33 -14.72 1.53 27.48
N THR A 34 -15.98 1.53 27.89
CA THR A 34 -17.09 2.00 27.06
C THR A 34 -17.46 3.39 27.56
N LEU A 35 -17.54 4.33 26.63
CA LEU A 35 -18.29 5.56 26.87
C LEU A 35 -19.73 5.24 26.45
N ASP A 36 -20.61 5.06 27.43
CA ASP A 36 -22.04 4.84 27.17
C ASP A 36 -22.65 6.08 26.48
N ALA A 37 -23.86 5.92 25.93
CA ALA A 37 -24.56 6.88 25.05
C ALA A 37 -24.28 8.35 25.41
N ALA A 38 -23.32 8.94 24.70
CA ALA A 38 -23.05 10.37 24.76
C ALA A 38 -23.94 11.05 23.73
N ASP A 39 -24.98 11.74 24.20
CA ASP A 39 -25.84 12.52 23.32
C ASP A 39 -25.01 13.61 22.63
N LEU A 40 -24.91 13.52 21.30
CA LEU A 40 -24.30 14.58 20.52
C LEU A 40 -25.28 15.76 20.42
N PRO A 41 -24.80 17.01 20.58
CA PRO A 41 -25.67 18.17 20.58
C PRO A 41 -26.34 18.35 19.21
N LEU A 42 -27.62 18.01 19.10
CA LEU A 42 -28.40 18.13 17.84
C LEU A 42 -28.39 19.55 17.26
N LYS A 43 -28.29 20.57 18.13
CA LYS A 43 -28.19 21.98 17.73
C LYS A 43 -26.88 22.33 17.00
N ALA A 44 -25.84 21.50 17.14
CA ALA A 44 -24.58 21.65 16.43
C ALA A 44 -24.62 21.06 15.01
N LEU A 45 -25.64 20.24 14.70
CA LEU A 45 -25.82 19.73 13.35
C LEU A 45 -26.18 20.86 12.39
N ARG A 46 -25.55 20.84 11.22
CA ARG A 46 -25.82 21.77 10.12
C ARG A 46 -26.27 21.04 8.87
N LYS A 47 -26.92 21.76 7.95
CA LYS A 47 -27.18 21.23 6.61
C LYS A 47 -25.84 20.92 5.91
N GLY A 48 -25.78 19.78 5.23
CA GLY A 48 -24.57 19.29 4.56
C GLY A 48 -23.77 18.31 5.42
N VAL A 49 -22.44 18.35 5.27
CA VAL A 49 -21.53 17.38 5.90
C VAL A 49 -21.28 17.75 7.36
N ASN A 50 -21.51 16.78 8.25
CA ASN A 50 -21.20 16.84 9.67
C ASN A 50 -20.14 15.78 9.98
N VAL A 51 -19.09 16.16 10.72
CA VAL A 51 -17.95 15.28 11.02
C VAL A 51 -17.89 15.07 12.54
N LEU A 52 -17.86 13.80 12.96
CA LEU A 52 -17.54 13.41 14.33
C LEU A 52 -16.06 13.05 14.39
N ALA A 53 -15.26 13.88 15.05
CA ALA A 53 -13.86 13.58 15.34
C ALA A 53 -13.74 12.92 16.72
N ILE A 54 -13.02 11.80 16.79
CA ILE A 54 -12.70 11.12 18.04
C ILE A 54 -11.19 11.22 18.23
N GLU A 55 -10.77 11.92 19.28
CA GLU A 55 -9.38 12.01 19.69
C GLU A 55 -9.15 11.11 20.91
N VAL A 56 -8.09 10.30 20.87
CA VAL A 56 -7.71 9.45 21.99
C VAL A 56 -6.38 9.92 22.54
N HIS A 57 -6.41 10.43 23.75
CA HIS A 57 -5.23 10.87 24.48
C HIS A 57 -4.62 9.67 25.21
N ARG A 58 -3.42 9.26 24.78
CA ARG A 58 -2.66 8.24 25.50
C ARG A 58 -1.95 8.87 26.70
N SER A 59 -1.89 8.16 27.83
CA SER A 59 -0.92 8.49 28.87
C SER A 59 0.51 8.13 28.41
N ASP A 60 1.49 8.56 29.19
CA ASP A 60 2.83 8.00 29.05
C ASP A 60 2.86 6.50 29.34
N TYR A 61 3.84 5.82 28.75
CA TYR A 61 4.09 4.42 29.04
C TYR A 61 4.49 4.30 30.51
N HIS A 62 3.79 3.44 31.25
CA HIS A 62 4.21 3.07 32.59
C HIS A 62 5.69 2.60 32.54
N PRO A 63 6.60 2.99 33.45
CA PRO A 63 8.03 2.64 33.36
C PRO A 63 8.29 1.14 33.20
N LYS A 64 7.47 0.31 33.86
CA LYS A 64 7.47 -1.15 33.61
C LYS A 64 7.29 -1.48 32.12
N ALA A 65 6.38 -0.85 31.39
CA ALA A 65 6.13 -1.08 29.96
C ALA A 65 7.41 -0.96 29.10
N ALA A 66 8.31 -0.04 29.45
CA ALA A 66 9.60 0.13 28.78
C ALA A 66 10.54 -1.09 28.95
N THR A 67 10.34 -1.91 29.99
CA THR A 67 11.13 -3.13 30.23
C THR A 67 10.57 -4.38 29.55
N TYR A 68 9.45 -4.29 28.81
CA TYR A 68 8.80 -5.44 28.13
C TYR A 68 9.46 -5.77 26.77
N THR A 69 10.38 -4.95 26.29
CA THR A 69 11.19 -5.20 25.10
C THR A 69 12.26 -6.25 25.38
N THR A 70 11.87 -7.51 25.54
CA THR A 70 12.83 -8.60 25.52
C THR A 70 13.05 -9.10 24.09
N ARG A 71 14.27 -9.53 23.76
CA ARG A 71 14.67 -10.16 22.48
C ARG A 71 13.72 -11.28 22.01
N LYS A 72 12.86 -11.80 22.90
CA LYS A 72 11.93 -12.92 22.66
C LYS A 72 10.45 -12.52 22.59
N SER A 73 10.04 -11.38 23.16
CA SER A 73 8.65 -10.91 23.15
C SER A 73 8.49 -9.70 22.21
N LYS A 74 8.16 -9.95 20.94
CA LYS A 74 7.71 -8.92 19.97
C LYS A 74 6.31 -8.40 20.29
N GLN A 75 5.98 -8.25 21.57
CA GLN A 75 4.65 -7.88 22.04
C GLN A 75 4.66 -6.38 22.31
N ALA A 76 3.94 -5.63 21.47
CA ALA A 76 3.73 -4.20 21.71
C ALA A 76 2.71 -4.02 22.84
N TRP A 77 3.10 -3.29 23.89
CA TRP A 77 2.11 -2.71 24.80
C TRP A 77 1.39 -1.59 24.03
N LEU A 78 0.13 -1.81 23.65
CA LEU A 78 -0.70 -0.76 23.04
C LEU A 78 -1.39 0.00 24.17
N PRO A 79 -1.02 1.25 24.51
CA PRO A 79 -1.53 1.94 25.70
C PRO A 79 -3.03 2.28 25.57
N CYS A 80 -3.47 2.70 24.39
CA CYS A 80 -4.85 2.97 24.05
C CYS A 80 -5.12 2.68 22.57
N ALA A 81 -6.36 2.37 22.24
CA ALA A 81 -6.86 2.26 20.87
C ALA A 81 -8.39 2.42 20.88
N VAL A 82 -8.97 2.95 19.80
CA VAL A 82 -10.41 2.81 19.53
C VAL A 82 -10.64 1.40 18.99
N VAL A 83 -11.53 0.65 19.63
CA VAL A 83 -11.78 -0.76 19.29
C VAL A 83 -13.07 -0.91 18.49
N ASP A 84 -14.08 -0.14 18.87
CA ASP A 84 -15.38 -0.07 18.22
C ASP A 84 -15.97 1.33 18.44
N GLY A 85 -16.90 1.71 17.57
CA GLY A 85 -17.62 2.97 17.64
C GLY A 85 -18.93 2.88 16.87
N ARG A 86 -20.02 3.29 17.50
CA ARG A 86 -21.35 3.32 16.89
C ARG A 86 -21.95 4.70 17.02
N LEU A 87 -22.27 5.30 15.89
CA LEU A 87 -23.08 6.51 15.83
C LEU A 87 -24.50 6.11 15.39
N THR A 88 -25.50 6.50 16.18
CA THR A 88 -26.91 6.27 15.88
C THR A 88 -27.67 7.60 15.84
N VAL A 89 -28.68 7.66 14.99
CA VAL A 89 -29.61 8.77 14.89
C VAL A 89 -31.00 8.20 14.63
N GLU A 90 -32.00 8.72 15.32
CA GLU A 90 -33.40 8.39 15.05
C GLU A 90 -33.99 9.43 14.08
N GLY A 91 -34.76 8.97 13.10
CA GLY A 91 -35.38 9.82 12.07
C GLY A 91 -34.62 9.87 10.74
N ALA A 92 -35.16 10.61 9.78
CA ALA A 92 -34.71 10.64 8.38
C ALA A 92 -33.79 11.83 8.03
N GLY A 93 -33.38 12.63 9.02
CA GLY A 93 -32.66 13.90 8.79
C GLY A 93 -31.15 13.76 8.55
N VAL A 94 -30.60 12.57 8.68
CA VAL A 94 -29.15 12.29 8.58
C VAL A 94 -28.92 11.03 7.77
N VAL A 95 -27.94 11.08 6.88
CA VAL A 95 -27.52 9.94 6.04
C VAL A 95 -26.10 9.53 6.43
N ALA A 96 -25.90 8.25 6.71
CA ALA A 96 -24.57 7.73 7.03
C ALA A 96 -23.67 7.66 5.78
N ASN A 97 -22.41 8.07 5.90
CA ASN A 97 -21.39 8.01 4.85
C ASN A 97 -20.73 6.62 4.71
N ARG A 98 -21.43 5.55 5.11
CA ARG A 98 -20.88 4.18 5.23
C ARG A 98 -21.14 3.28 4.02
N ALA A 99 -21.78 3.80 2.99
CA ALA A 99 -22.09 3.05 1.78
C ALA A 99 -21.13 3.46 0.66
N ARG A 100 -20.73 2.48 -0.16
CA ARG A 100 -19.98 2.75 -1.38
C ARG A 100 -20.79 3.71 -2.27
N PRO A 101 -20.19 4.78 -2.79
CA PRO A 101 -20.88 5.68 -3.72
C PRO A 101 -21.31 4.97 -5.00
N LYS A 102 -22.43 5.41 -5.56
CA LYS A 102 -22.93 4.92 -6.85
C LYS A 102 -22.12 5.51 -8.01
N GLY A 103 -21.79 4.67 -8.99
CA GLY A 103 -21.00 5.05 -10.16
C GLY A 103 -19.52 5.23 -9.87
N LEU A 104 -18.83 5.89 -10.81
CA LEU A 104 -17.39 6.11 -10.75
C LEU A 104 -17.03 7.09 -9.62
N GLN A 105 -16.09 6.70 -8.78
CA GLN A 105 -15.47 7.53 -7.76
C GLN A 105 -13.95 7.58 -7.99
N ILE A 106 -13.35 8.75 -7.80
CA ILE A 106 -11.90 8.91 -7.72
C ILE A 106 -11.57 9.59 -6.41
N TRP A 107 -10.60 9.06 -5.66
CA TRP A 107 -10.17 9.64 -4.37
C TRP A 107 -8.66 9.55 -4.17
N ASN A 108 -8.17 10.31 -3.18
CA ASN A 108 -6.78 10.34 -2.76
C ASN A 108 -6.60 9.39 -1.56
N PRO A 109 -5.96 8.22 -1.71
CA PRO A 109 -5.60 7.38 -0.57
C PRO A 109 -4.32 7.91 0.10
N ASP A 110 -4.02 7.49 1.34
CA ASP A 110 -2.65 7.64 1.84
C ASP A 110 -1.73 6.75 0.99
N ARG A 111 -0.56 7.26 0.63
CA ARG A 111 0.37 6.50 -0.23
C ARG A 111 0.86 5.20 0.42
N ASN A 112 0.81 5.13 1.74
CA ASN A 112 1.24 4.00 2.56
C ASN A 112 0.09 3.02 2.86
N ASP A 113 -1.14 3.33 2.45
CA ASP A 113 -2.28 2.45 2.66
C ASP A 113 -2.17 1.19 1.82
N ARG A 114 -2.52 0.06 2.45
CA ARG A 114 -2.63 -1.23 1.78
C ARG A 114 -4.03 -1.40 1.23
N LEU A 115 -4.23 -0.92 0.02
CA LEU A 115 -5.53 -0.94 -0.64
C LEU A 115 -5.98 -2.36 -0.99
N SER A 116 -7.29 -2.56 -0.98
CA SER A 116 -7.97 -3.80 -1.35
C SER A 116 -9.18 -3.52 -2.23
N GLY A 117 -9.77 -4.56 -2.82
CA GLY A 117 -11.00 -4.45 -3.62
C GLY A 117 -12.23 -3.95 -2.84
N ALA A 118 -12.13 -3.84 -1.52
CA ALA A 118 -13.20 -3.35 -0.66
C ALA A 118 -13.11 -1.86 -0.30
N GLU A 119 -12.03 -1.18 -0.67
CA GLU A 119 -11.86 0.24 -0.38
C GLU A 119 -12.77 1.12 -1.26
N TYR A 120 -13.22 2.23 -0.70
CA TYR A 120 -13.85 3.35 -1.39
C TYR A 120 -13.52 4.63 -0.62
N GLY A 121 -13.46 5.77 -1.31
CA GLY A 121 -13.22 7.05 -0.66
C GLY A 121 -14.45 7.52 0.13
N ASP A 122 -14.26 8.39 1.12
CA ASP A 122 -15.40 9.04 1.78
C ASP A 122 -16.23 9.81 0.73
N PRO A 123 -17.54 9.53 0.58
CA PRO A 123 -18.41 10.22 -0.39
C PRO A 123 -18.43 11.75 -0.24
N ASN A 124 -18.07 12.26 0.93
CA ASN A 124 -18.14 13.67 1.26
C ASN A 124 -16.79 14.38 1.13
N GLU A 125 -15.70 13.64 0.88
CA GLU A 125 -14.41 14.24 0.62
C GLU A 125 -14.28 14.62 -0.86
N PRO A 126 -13.98 15.90 -1.17
CA PRO A 126 -13.70 16.29 -2.54
C PRO A 126 -12.38 15.67 -2.98
N LEU A 127 -12.28 15.37 -4.28
CA LEU A 127 -11.01 15.01 -4.90
C LEU A 127 -10.02 16.17 -4.75
N LYS A 128 -8.87 15.90 -4.13
CA LYS A 128 -7.78 16.86 -3.92
C LYS A 128 -6.69 16.66 -4.99
N PRO A 129 -5.81 17.66 -5.19
CA PRO A 129 -4.60 17.46 -5.96
C PRO A 129 -3.81 16.23 -5.47
N MET A 130 -3.20 15.51 -6.40
CA MET A 130 -2.21 14.50 -6.08
C MET A 130 -0.87 15.19 -5.85
N ASP A 131 -0.50 15.34 -4.58
CA ASP A 131 0.76 15.96 -4.19
C ASP A 131 1.90 14.94 -4.15
N ILE A 132 2.96 15.26 -4.89
CA ILE A 132 4.21 14.49 -4.98
C ILE A 132 5.33 15.40 -4.48
N PHE A 133 6.18 14.87 -3.60
CA PHE A 133 7.33 15.58 -3.07
C PHE A 133 8.59 14.85 -3.54
N GLY A 134 9.53 15.60 -4.11
CA GLY A 134 10.73 15.02 -4.70
C GLY A 134 11.91 15.97 -4.78
N ALA A 135 12.95 15.50 -5.45
CA ALA A 135 14.22 16.17 -5.66
C ALA A 135 14.67 15.95 -7.11
N PRO A 136 15.48 16.85 -7.70
CA PRO A 136 16.10 16.60 -9.00
C PRO A 136 16.91 15.30 -8.99
N ASN A 137 16.93 14.62 -10.13
CA ASN A 137 17.62 13.33 -10.33
C ASN A 137 17.03 12.15 -9.55
N GLY A 138 15.74 12.19 -9.18
CA GLY A 138 15.07 11.11 -8.48
C GLY A 138 13.73 10.72 -9.07
N ALA A 139 13.18 9.59 -8.62
CA ALA A 139 11.87 9.08 -9.02
C ALA A 139 10.91 9.09 -7.83
N PHE A 140 9.81 9.85 -7.94
CA PHE A 140 8.86 10.05 -6.84
C PHE A 140 7.45 9.76 -7.30
N SER A 141 6.66 9.14 -6.42
CA SER A 141 5.32 8.70 -6.78
C SER A 141 4.22 9.35 -5.95
N GLY A 142 3.07 9.52 -6.57
CA GLY A 142 1.77 9.71 -5.93
C GLY A 142 0.81 8.64 -6.40
N GLN A 143 -0.36 8.58 -5.76
CA GLN A 143 -1.43 7.70 -6.21
C GLN A 143 -2.81 8.35 -6.03
N ILE A 144 -3.72 7.95 -6.90
CA ILE A 144 -5.17 8.07 -6.73
C ILE A 144 -5.77 6.68 -6.88
N VAL A 145 -7.01 6.51 -6.44
CA VAL A 145 -7.75 5.27 -6.68
C VAL A 145 -8.97 5.57 -7.51
N VAL A 146 -9.23 4.71 -8.50
CA VAL A 146 -10.47 4.69 -9.26
C VAL A 146 -11.32 3.55 -8.72
N GLY A 147 -12.57 3.84 -8.35
CA GLY A 147 -13.50 2.84 -7.86
C GLY A 147 -14.88 3.00 -8.46
N SER A 148 -15.68 1.96 -8.37
CA SER A 148 -17.07 1.94 -8.85
C SER A 148 -17.88 0.90 -8.07
N ASP A 149 -19.20 1.05 -8.02
CA ASP A 149 -20.11 -0.01 -7.55
C ASP A 149 -20.42 -1.07 -8.62
N GLY A 150 -19.98 -0.84 -9.87
CA GLY A 150 -19.96 -1.81 -10.96
C GLY A 150 -18.54 -2.08 -11.50
N PRO A 151 -18.40 -2.92 -12.54
CA PRO A 151 -17.12 -3.14 -13.21
C PRO A 151 -16.54 -1.85 -13.79
N ILE A 152 -15.21 -1.75 -13.83
CA ILE A 152 -14.50 -0.65 -14.52
C ILE A 152 -13.93 -1.19 -15.82
N VAL A 153 -14.45 -0.72 -16.95
CA VAL A 153 -14.04 -1.13 -18.30
C VAL A 153 -13.34 0.02 -19.01
N GLY A 154 -12.30 -0.27 -19.79
CA GLY A 154 -11.63 0.73 -20.62
C GLY A 154 -10.95 1.84 -19.82
N LEU A 155 -10.40 1.51 -18.65
CA LEU A 155 -9.67 2.47 -17.83
C LEU A 155 -8.45 2.99 -18.59
N SER A 156 -8.28 4.31 -18.62
CA SER A 156 -7.07 4.96 -19.12
C SER A 156 -6.76 6.17 -18.26
N ALA A 157 -5.48 6.39 -17.99
CA ALA A 157 -4.99 7.56 -17.28
C ALA A 157 -3.78 8.14 -18.01
N ARG A 158 -3.80 9.46 -18.27
CA ARG A 158 -2.74 10.17 -19.01
C ARG A 158 -2.36 11.45 -18.30
N ALA A 159 -1.07 11.62 -18.02
CA ALA A 159 -0.52 12.83 -17.42
C ALA A 159 -0.12 13.84 -18.51
N THR A 160 -0.29 15.12 -18.24
CA THR A 160 0.31 16.20 -19.05
C THR A 160 1.74 16.47 -18.62
N ASP A 161 2.44 17.30 -19.38
CA ASP A 161 3.64 17.98 -18.89
C ASP A 161 3.33 18.68 -17.55
N LEU A 162 4.30 18.70 -16.64
CA LEU A 162 4.22 19.50 -15.40
C LEU A 162 4.97 20.81 -15.64
N ILE A 163 4.28 21.93 -15.46
CA ILE A 163 4.81 23.27 -15.72
C ILE A 163 5.17 23.95 -14.40
N GLY A 164 6.36 24.51 -14.31
CA GLY A 164 6.85 25.13 -13.09
C GLY A 164 8.11 25.97 -13.30
N PRO A 165 8.87 26.24 -12.24
CA PRO A 165 10.11 27.00 -12.33
C PRO A 165 11.09 26.37 -13.33
N GLY A 166 11.78 27.20 -14.13
CA GLY A 166 12.75 26.70 -15.10
C GLY A 166 12.16 25.91 -16.28
N GLY A 167 10.84 25.93 -16.49
CA GLY A 167 10.19 25.40 -17.69
C GLY A 167 9.24 24.23 -17.40
N LYS A 168 9.43 23.12 -18.09
CA LYS A 168 8.54 21.95 -18.01
C LYS A 168 9.29 20.67 -17.68
N ILE A 169 8.66 19.82 -16.88
CA ILE A 169 8.98 18.39 -16.81
C ILE A 169 8.06 17.70 -17.82
N PRO A 170 8.60 17.14 -18.91
CA PRO A 170 7.77 16.57 -19.96
C PRO A 170 7.01 15.34 -19.47
N SER A 171 5.82 15.11 -20.02
CA SER A 171 4.99 13.93 -19.76
C SER A 171 5.72 12.60 -20.05
N SER A 172 6.73 12.60 -20.92
CA SER A 172 7.62 11.44 -21.14
C SER A 172 8.46 11.05 -19.92
N ALA A 173 8.66 11.97 -18.97
CA ALA A 173 9.30 11.71 -17.68
C ALA A 173 8.32 11.16 -16.63
N ILE A 174 7.04 11.01 -16.98
CA ILE A 174 5.97 10.58 -16.08
C ILE A 174 5.51 9.18 -16.49
N ARG A 175 5.60 8.23 -15.56
CA ARG A 175 5.05 6.88 -15.72
C ARG A 175 3.73 6.77 -15.01
N VAL A 176 2.71 6.27 -15.71
CA VAL A 176 1.40 5.95 -15.13
C VAL A 176 1.27 4.43 -15.07
N ARG A 177 1.05 3.90 -13.87
CA ARG A 177 0.97 2.46 -13.61
C ARG A 177 -0.29 2.13 -12.83
N TYR A 178 -0.76 0.89 -12.95
CA TYR A 178 -2.02 0.44 -12.37
C TYR A 178 -1.74 -0.64 -11.34
N GLY A 179 -2.41 -0.55 -10.18
CA GLY A 179 -2.30 -1.55 -9.14
C GLY A 179 -2.77 -2.91 -9.64
N LEU A 180 -1.92 -3.92 -9.48
CA LEU A 180 -2.27 -5.32 -9.72
C LEU A 180 -2.82 -5.91 -8.44
N LEU A 181 -4.08 -6.34 -8.49
CA LEU A 181 -4.68 -7.05 -7.38
C LEU A 181 -4.00 -8.41 -7.27
N ALA A 182 -3.31 -8.63 -6.16
CA ALA A 182 -2.62 -9.88 -5.90
C ALA A 182 -3.62 -11.03 -5.93
N ASP A 183 -3.37 -12.00 -6.82
CA ASP A 183 -3.98 -13.31 -6.71
C ASP A 183 -3.04 -14.21 -5.92
N HIS A 184 -3.08 -14.07 -4.59
CA HIS A 184 -2.32 -14.98 -3.76
C HIS A 184 -2.95 -16.40 -3.70
N GLY A 185 -3.98 -16.71 -4.50
CA GLY A 185 -4.72 -17.97 -4.41
C GLY A 185 -5.46 -18.13 -3.08
N GLU A 186 -6.34 -19.13 -2.98
CA GLU A 186 -7.14 -19.39 -1.78
C GLU A 186 -6.29 -19.77 -0.54
N ASN A 187 -5.04 -20.19 -0.76
CA ASN A 187 -4.16 -20.77 0.26
C ASN A 187 -3.02 -19.85 0.75
N HIS A 188 -2.82 -18.65 0.18
CA HIS A 188 -1.95 -17.68 0.83
C HIS A 188 -2.70 -17.03 1.99
N VAL A 189 -2.56 -17.70 3.13
CA VAL A 189 -2.43 -16.99 4.39
C VAL A 189 -1.25 -16.04 4.19
N GLU A 190 -1.49 -14.73 4.14
CA GLU A 190 -0.49 -13.65 4.14
C GLU A 190 0.28 -13.68 5.48
N SER A 191 0.95 -14.79 5.71
CA SER A 191 1.46 -15.22 6.99
C SER A 191 2.92 -15.55 6.81
N TYR A 192 3.71 -14.52 6.99
CA TYR A 192 5.07 -14.75 7.45
C TYR A 192 4.98 -15.62 8.72
N ARG A 193 5.36 -16.90 8.61
CA ARG A 193 5.40 -17.93 9.68
C ARG A 193 4.05 -18.47 10.19
N GLY A 194 3.16 -18.96 9.33
CA GLY A 194 2.00 -19.76 9.77
C GLY A 194 1.00 -19.02 10.67
N ARG A 195 0.99 -17.68 10.61
CA ARG A 195 0.03 -16.82 11.29
C ARG A 195 -1.30 -16.82 10.54
N GLN A 196 -2.21 -17.70 10.92
CA GLN A 196 -3.61 -17.52 10.56
C GLN A 196 -4.18 -16.24 11.19
N GLN A 197 -5.03 -15.59 10.38
CA GLN A 197 -6.08 -14.61 10.66
C GLN A 197 -5.87 -13.73 11.90
N THR A 198 -5.68 -12.43 11.70
CA THR A 198 -6.04 -11.44 12.74
C THR A 198 -7.55 -11.55 13.04
N PRO A 199 -8.03 -11.12 14.23
CA PRO A 199 -9.47 -11.13 14.54
C PRO A 199 -10.30 -10.21 13.63
N TYR A 200 -9.62 -9.33 12.88
CA TYR A 200 -10.19 -8.48 11.82
C TYR A 200 -10.25 -9.24 10.47
N GLY A 201 -10.42 -10.56 10.54
CA GLY A 201 -10.12 -11.54 9.50
C GLY A 201 -11.10 -11.57 8.33
N ARG A 202 -10.68 -10.95 7.23
CA ARG A 202 -10.67 -11.61 5.91
C ARG A 202 -9.32 -11.25 5.27
N THR A 203 -8.60 -12.22 4.71
CA THR A 203 -7.50 -11.95 3.77
C THR A 203 -8.12 -11.24 2.57
N ARG A 204 -8.17 -9.91 2.63
CA ARG A 204 -8.55 -9.10 1.49
C ARG A 204 -7.35 -9.13 0.54
N ARG A 205 -7.60 -9.50 -0.72
CA ARG A 205 -6.60 -9.36 -1.78
C ARG A 205 -6.15 -7.90 -1.78
N ARG A 206 -4.84 -7.70 -1.82
CA ARG A 206 -4.24 -6.38 -1.80
C ARG A 206 -3.67 -6.06 -3.17
N PHE A 207 -3.55 -4.79 -3.47
CA PHE A 207 -2.76 -4.37 -4.61
C PHE A 207 -1.29 -4.35 -4.20
N ASP A 208 -0.49 -5.30 -4.69
CA ASP A 208 0.93 -5.48 -4.31
C ASP A 208 1.90 -5.42 -5.50
N GLY A 209 1.37 -5.40 -6.72
CA GLY A 209 2.13 -5.19 -7.96
C GLY A 209 1.70 -3.93 -8.70
N LEU A 210 2.50 -3.53 -9.70
CA LEU A 210 2.20 -2.44 -10.61
C LEU A 210 2.35 -2.90 -12.06
N ALA A 211 1.35 -2.64 -12.89
CA ALA A 211 1.38 -2.87 -14.33
C ALA A 211 1.52 -1.55 -15.10
N GLU A 212 2.25 -1.58 -16.21
CA GLU A 212 2.40 -0.43 -17.13
C GLU A 212 1.13 -0.19 -17.96
N THR A 213 0.31 -1.23 -18.13
CA THR A 213 -0.96 -1.17 -18.87
C THR A 213 -2.14 -1.31 -17.91
N PRO A 214 -3.26 -0.61 -18.17
CA PRO A 214 -4.47 -0.81 -17.38
C PRO A 214 -5.02 -2.23 -17.58
N PRO A 215 -5.75 -2.77 -16.60
CA PRO A 215 -6.53 -3.98 -16.83
C PRO A 215 -7.59 -3.72 -17.92
N THR A 216 -7.85 -4.72 -18.76
CA THR A 216 -8.93 -4.66 -19.77
C THR A 216 -10.27 -4.37 -19.10
N GLU A 217 -10.51 -5.04 -17.97
CA GLU A 217 -11.64 -4.84 -17.08
C GLU A 217 -11.18 -5.08 -15.64
N ALA A 218 -11.61 -4.24 -14.71
CA ALA A 218 -11.55 -4.53 -13.29
C ALA A 218 -12.95 -4.95 -12.81
N PRO A 219 -13.15 -6.22 -12.43
CA PRO A 219 -14.44 -6.73 -12.01
C PRO A 219 -14.81 -6.24 -10.61
N VAL A 220 -16.08 -6.35 -10.26
CA VAL A 220 -16.57 -6.13 -8.88
C VAL A 220 -15.97 -7.19 -7.96
N ASP A 221 -15.26 -6.78 -6.92
CA ASP A 221 -14.85 -7.68 -5.85
C ASP A 221 -16.07 -8.07 -5.03
N ALA A 222 -16.49 -9.34 -5.11
CA ALA A 222 -17.63 -9.86 -4.36
C ALA A 222 -17.50 -9.63 -2.84
N ARG A 223 -16.26 -9.53 -2.31
CA ARG A 223 -16.03 -9.23 -0.88
C ARG A 223 -16.09 -7.75 -0.55
N GLY A 224 -15.92 -6.89 -1.55
CA GLY A 224 -15.79 -5.44 -1.43
C GLY A 224 -16.96 -4.62 -1.98
N GLY A 225 -17.88 -5.28 -2.69
CA GLY A 225 -19.08 -4.67 -3.25
C GLY A 225 -18.80 -3.62 -4.33
N GLY A 226 -17.61 -3.63 -4.94
CA GLY A 226 -17.25 -2.72 -6.02
C GLY A 226 -15.94 -3.11 -6.71
N ALA A 227 -15.64 -2.43 -7.81
CA ALA A 227 -14.34 -2.50 -8.48
C ALA A 227 -13.43 -1.39 -7.96
N VAL A 228 -12.13 -1.68 -7.87
CA VAL A 228 -11.09 -0.76 -7.36
C VAL A 228 -9.84 -0.94 -8.21
N VAL A 229 -9.22 0.16 -8.64
CA VAL A 229 -7.93 0.18 -9.34
C VAL A 229 -7.10 1.37 -8.85
N PRO A 230 -6.03 1.14 -8.09
CA PRO A 230 -5.04 2.18 -7.79
C PRO A 230 -4.34 2.62 -9.07
N VAL A 231 -4.16 3.93 -9.26
CA VAL A 231 -3.40 4.52 -10.36
C VAL A 231 -2.23 5.28 -9.76
N TRP A 232 -1.04 4.76 -10.01
CA TRP A 232 0.23 5.32 -9.55
C TRP A 232 0.84 6.21 -10.62
N VAL A 233 1.28 7.40 -10.22
CA VAL A 233 1.99 8.34 -11.08
C VAL A 233 3.38 8.53 -10.51
N THR A 234 4.40 8.12 -11.26
CA THR A 234 5.80 8.26 -10.91
C THR A 234 6.45 9.28 -11.82
N VAL A 235 7.03 10.34 -11.23
CA VAL A 235 7.77 11.35 -11.96
C VAL A 235 9.26 11.09 -11.78
N ASN A 236 9.96 10.83 -12.89
CA ASN A 236 11.42 10.87 -12.94
C ASN A 236 11.83 12.33 -13.11
N VAL A 237 12.23 12.99 -12.02
CA VAL A 237 12.54 14.42 -12.02
C VAL A 237 13.90 14.62 -12.69
N PRO A 238 14.00 15.44 -13.77
CA PRO A 238 15.26 15.74 -14.42
C PRO A 238 16.30 16.29 -13.44
N ALA A 239 17.58 16.00 -13.67
CA ALA A 239 18.67 16.39 -12.77
C ALA A 239 18.85 17.91 -12.65
N GLU A 240 18.46 18.63 -13.70
CA GLU A 240 18.54 20.08 -13.87
C GLU A 240 17.26 20.82 -13.47
N ALA A 241 16.21 20.08 -13.06
CA ALA A 241 14.95 20.66 -12.61
C ALA A 241 15.20 21.69 -11.49
N LYS A 242 14.51 22.82 -11.57
CA LYS A 242 14.64 23.89 -10.57
C LYS A 242 13.73 23.62 -9.39
N ALA A 243 14.13 24.07 -8.21
CA ALA A 243 13.31 23.93 -7.02
C ALA A 243 11.98 24.70 -7.16
N GLY A 244 10.92 24.17 -6.56
CA GLY A 244 9.58 24.77 -6.52
C GLY A 244 8.50 23.83 -7.02
N VAL A 245 7.31 24.39 -7.26
CA VAL A 245 6.10 23.62 -7.59
C VAL A 245 5.90 23.54 -9.09
N TYR A 246 5.82 22.32 -9.62
CA TYR A 246 5.40 22.03 -10.98
C TYR A 246 3.96 21.50 -10.96
N SER A 247 3.10 22.07 -11.78
CA SER A 247 1.67 21.73 -11.84
C SER A 247 1.30 21.13 -13.19
N GLY A 248 0.47 20.11 -13.17
CA GLY A 248 -0.12 19.50 -14.36
C GLY A 248 -1.42 18.79 -14.02
N ARG A 249 -1.85 17.88 -14.89
CA ARG A 249 -3.07 17.10 -14.66
C ARG A 249 -2.90 15.65 -15.08
N LEU A 250 -3.59 14.76 -14.38
CA LEU A 250 -3.84 13.39 -14.77
C LEU A 250 -5.30 13.30 -15.25
N THR A 251 -5.53 12.99 -16.51
CA THR A 251 -6.88 12.76 -17.04
C THR A 251 -7.18 11.27 -16.97
N VAL A 252 -8.22 10.91 -16.21
CA VAL A 252 -8.72 9.54 -16.06
C VAL A 252 -10.01 9.39 -16.87
N THR A 253 -10.10 8.33 -17.68
CA THR A 253 -11.27 7.98 -18.47
C THR A 253 -11.64 6.51 -18.29
N THR A 254 -12.91 6.19 -18.47
CA THR A 254 -13.46 4.83 -18.52
C THR A 254 -14.45 4.73 -19.69
N ALA A 255 -14.79 3.51 -20.12
CA ALA A 255 -15.79 3.31 -21.17
C ALA A 255 -17.15 3.89 -20.74
N GLY A 256 -17.70 4.81 -21.54
CA GLY A 256 -18.99 5.46 -21.26
C GLY A 256 -18.97 6.49 -20.12
N GLY A 257 -17.84 6.67 -19.43
CA GLY A 257 -17.68 7.66 -18.36
C GLY A 257 -17.18 9.01 -18.85
N ARG A 258 -17.46 10.08 -18.09
CA ARG A 258 -16.87 11.40 -18.33
C ARG A 258 -15.39 11.37 -17.91
N ALA A 259 -14.54 12.05 -18.70
CA ALA A 259 -13.15 12.28 -18.32
C ALA A 259 -13.06 13.10 -17.02
N VAL A 260 -12.30 12.62 -16.05
CA VAL A 260 -12.04 13.31 -14.78
C VAL A 260 -10.60 13.79 -14.77
N ALA A 261 -10.41 15.10 -14.55
CA ALA A 261 -9.10 15.70 -14.42
C ALA A 261 -8.70 15.78 -12.94
N VAL A 262 -7.61 15.09 -12.58
CA VAL A 262 -6.99 15.17 -11.25
C VAL A 262 -5.81 16.15 -11.34
N PRO A 263 -5.78 17.24 -10.56
CA PRO A 263 -4.60 18.10 -10.49
C PRO A 263 -3.40 17.32 -9.95
N VAL A 264 -2.22 17.55 -10.51
CA VAL A 264 -0.96 16.95 -10.07
C VAL A 264 0.01 18.05 -9.70
N ASN A 265 0.49 18.05 -8.46
CA ASN A 265 1.50 18.98 -7.98
C ASN A 265 2.76 18.20 -7.61
N LEU A 266 3.89 18.55 -8.23
CA LEU A 266 5.20 18.08 -7.81
C LEU A 266 5.96 19.23 -7.14
N THR A 267 6.28 19.08 -5.86
CA THR A 267 7.20 19.97 -5.15
C THR A 267 8.61 19.44 -5.26
N VAL A 268 9.49 20.17 -5.95
CA VAL A 268 10.90 19.83 -6.13
C VAL A 268 11.75 20.58 -5.10
N ALA A 269 12.50 19.84 -4.29
CA ALA A 269 13.43 20.40 -3.31
C ALA A 269 14.67 21.04 -3.95
N ALA A 270 15.29 21.99 -3.26
CA ALA A 270 16.54 22.64 -3.67
C ALA A 270 17.80 21.80 -3.38
N TRP A 271 17.70 20.48 -3.60
CA TRP A 271 18.80 19.54 -3.39
C TRP A 271 18.70 18.39 -4.39
N ARG A 272 19.78 18.14 -5.15
CA ARG A 272 19.85 17.09 -6.17
C ARG A 272 20.29 15.77 -5.56
N LEU A 273 19.59 14.69 -5.91
CA LEU A 273 20.02 13.33 -5.56
C LEU A 273 21.29 12.93 -6.35
N PRO A 274 22.25 12.24 -5.72
CA PRO A 274 23.37 11.63 -6.43
C PRO A 274 22.88 10.54 -7.39
N ASP A 275 23.72 10.11 -8.33
CA ASP A 275 23.34 9.00 -9.20
C ASP A 275 23.25 7.69 -8.39
N PRO A 276 22.41 6.71 -8.76
CA PRO A 276 22.28 5.46 -8.02
C PRO A 276 23.60 4.69 -7.84
N THR A 277 24.55 4.90 -8.75
CA THR A 277 25.92 4.37 -8.67
C THR A 277 26.70 4.94 -7.48
N GLU A 278 26.39 6.16 -7.05
CA GLU A 278 27.03 6.91 -5.96
C GLU A 278 26.27 6.81 -4.63
N PHE A 279 25.15 6.07 -4.57
CA PHE A 279 24.45 5.83 -3.32
C PHE A 279 25.38 5.17 -2.30
N VAL A 280 25.52 5.80 -1.12
CA VAL A 280 26.32 5.29 0.01
C VAL A 280 25.69 4.06 0.68
N SER A 281 24.41 3.79 0.41
CA SER A 281 23.74 2.60 0.91
C SER A 281 24.26 1.35 0.19
N HIS A 282 24.66 0.35 0.97
CA HIS A 282 25.05 -0.95 0.43
C HIS A 282 23.87 -1.93 0.51
N MET A 283 23.15 -2.10 -0.60
CA MET A 283 22.00 -2.99 -0.68
C MET A 283 22.29 -4.21 -1.58
N GLY A 284 21.91 -5.39 -1.09
CA GLY A 284 21.84 -6.62 -1.87
C GLY A 284 20.42 -7.15 -1.93
N LEU A 285 19.97 -7.52 -3.12
CA LEU A 285 18.73 -8.26 -3.36
C LEU A 285 19.12 -9.57 -4.03
N VAL A 286 18.81 -10.72 -3.42
CA VAL A 286 19.22 -12.00 -4.00
C VAL A 286 18.44 -12.26 -5.28
N GLN A 287 19.15 -12.34 -6.40
CA GLN A 287 18.54 -12.61 -7.70
C GLN A 287 18.26 -14.09 -7.89
N SER A 288 17.25 -14.43 -8.69
CA SER A 288 17.00 -15.79 -9.16
C SER A 288 16.68 -15.79 -10.66
N PRO A 289 17.67 -16.07 -11.52
CA PRO A 289 17.44 -16.22 -12.96
C PRO A 289 16.38 -17.28 -13.28
N ASP A 290 16.46 -18.45 -12.63
CA ASP A 290 15.53 -19.56 -12.81
C ASP A 290 14.05 -19.14 -12.65
N THR A 291 13.73 -18.29 -11.67
CA THR A 291 12.35 -17.83 -11.47
C THR A 291 11.82 -16.98 -12.62
N LEU A 292 12.67 -16.25 -13.34
CA LEU A 292 12.26 -15.51 -14.54
C LEU A 292 11.93 -16.48 -15.68
N ALA A 293 12.80 -17.47 -15.91
CA ALA A 293 12.57 -18.50 -16.91
C ALA A 293 11.26 -19.28 -16.64
N ILE A 294 11.03 -19.70 -15.39
CA ILE A 294 9.82 -20.40 -14.97
C ILE A 294 8.58 -19.52 -15.15
N HIS A 295 8.60 -18.28 -14.66
CA HIS A 295 7.43 -17.40 -14.69
C HIS A 295 7.01 -17.04 -16.12
N TYR A 296 7.98 -16.76 -16.99
CA TYR A 296 7.72 -16.37 -18.38
C TYR A 296 7.70 -17.55 -19.35
N GLY A 297 7.97 -18.78 -18.89
CA GLY A 297 7.98 -19.98 -19.72
C GLY A 297 9.04 -19.96 -20.82
N VAL A 298 10.22 -19.38 -20.56
CA VAL A 298 11.32 -19.27 -21.52
C VAL A 298 12.47 -20.20 -21.18
N GLU A 299 13.23 -20.62 -22.19
CA GLU A 299 14.40 -21.47 -21.97
C GLU A 299 15.49 -20.72 -21.20
N MET A 300 16.08 -21.40 -20.21
CA MET A 300 17.19 -20.87 -19.43
C MET A 300 18.36 -20.45 -20.32
N TRP A 301 18.92 -19.28 -20.01
CA TRP A 301 20.06 -18.66 -20.73
C TRP A 301 19.82 -18.34 -22.21
N SER A 302 18.60 -18.52 -22.72
CA SER A 302 18.23 -18.05 -24.06
C SER A 302 18.32 -16.52 -24.17
N LYS A 303 18.37 -16.00 -25.40
CA LYS A 303 18.37 -14.54 -25.64
C LYS A 303 17.19 -13.84 -24.98
N GLU A 304 16.01 -14.47 -24.97
CA GLU A 304 14.83 -13.92 -24.33
C GLU A 304 14.95 -13.91 -22.80
N HIS A 305 15.50 -14.97 -22.21
CA HIS A 305 15.79 -15.00 -20.78
C HIS A 305 16.78 -13.89 -20.36
N TRP A 306 17.84 -13.67 -21.14
CA TRP A 306 18.76 -12.55 -20.91
C TRP A 306 18.06 -11.19 -20.99
N ARG A 307 17.15 -10.99 -21.94
CA ARG A 307 16.34 -9.76 -22.04
C ARG A 307 15.49 -9.51 -20.79
N LEU A 308 14.93 -10.58 -20.20
CA LEU A 308 14.18 -10.49 -18.94
C LEU A 308 15.09 -10.18 -17.74
N MET A 309 16.27 -10.80 -17.70
CA MET A 309 17.28 -10.48 -16.69
C MET A 309 17.72 -9.02 -16.80
N ASP A 310 18.04 -8.51 -17.99
CA ASP A 310 18.41 -7.10 -18.21
C ASP A 310 17.37 -6.15 -17.61
N ARG A 311 16.09 -6.38 -17.90
CA ARG A 311 14.99 -5.61 -17.31
C ARG A 311 14.96 -5.67 -15.79
N SER A 312 15.21 -6.85 -15.20
CA SER A 312 15.30 -6.99 -13.75
C SER A 312 16.49 -6.22 -13.16
N PHE A 313 17.64 -6.24 -13.84
CA PHE A 313 18.84 -5.52 -13.43
C PHE A 313 18.70 -4.00 -13.60
N GLU A 314 18.00 -3.51 -14.62
CA GLU A 314 17.65 -2.10 -14.78
C GLU A 314 16.82 -1.57 -13.60
N LEU A 315 15.86 -2.36 -13.11
CA LEU A 315 15.06 -2.02 -11.94
C LEU A 315 15.90 -2.03 -10.64
N MET A 316 16.76 -3.02 -10.47
CA MET A 316 17.69 -3.08 -9.33
C MET A 316 18.72 -1.93 -9.37
N GLY A 317 19.17 -1.54 -10.55
CA GLY A 317 20.10 -0.43 -10.75
C GLY A 317 19.52 0.90 -10.30
N GLN A 318 18.23 1.14 -10.52
CA GLN A 318 17.53 2.34 -10.01
C GLN A 318 17.55 2.43 -8.48
N LEU A 319 17.63 1.30 -7.78
CA LEU A 319 17.72 1.25 -6.32
C LEU A 319 19.16 1.30 -5.80
N GLY A 320 20.16 1.31 -6.70
CA GLY A 320 21.57 1.28 -6.33
C GLY A 320 22.01 -0.05 -5.72
N VAL A 321 21.42 -1.18 -6.14
CA VAL A 321 21.90 -2.52 -5.72
C VAL A 321 23.38 -2.69 -6.07
N LYS A 322 24.19 -3.16 -5.11
CA LYS A 322 25.66 -3.29 -5.24
C LYS A 322 26.15 -4.75 -5.24
N VAL A 323 25.24 -5.71 -5.13
CA VAL A 323 25.59 -7.14 -4.98
C VAL A 323 24.94 -7.95 -6.10
N VAL A 324 25.77 -8.75 -6.77
CA VAL A 324 25.34 -9.75 -7.75
C VAL A 324 25.62 -11.14 -7.17
N TYR A 325 24.58 -11.96 -7.05
CA TYR A 325 24.68 -13.33 -6.57
C TYR A 325 24.90 -14.29 -7.74
N LEU A 326 25.96 -15.08 -7.66
CA LEU A 326 26.28 -16.11 -8.66
C LEU A 326 26.12 -17.50 -8.03
N PRO A 327 25.12 -18.30 -8.46
CA PRO A 327 25.01 -19.70 -8.04
C PRO A 327 26.22 -20.50 -8.54
N LEU A 328 27.13 -20.86 -7.61
CA LEU A 328 28.33 -21.65 -7.92
C LEU A 328 28.06 -23.15 -8.03
N LEU A 329 26.93 -23.59 -7.46
CA LEU A 329 26.49 -24.98 -7.39
C LEU A 329 24.99 -25.05 -7.69
N ALA A 330 24.60 -26.07 -8.45
CA ALA A 330 23.19 -26.42 -8.66
C ALA A 330 22.59 -27.03 -7.39
N GLN A 331 21.27 -26.92 -7.24
CA GLN A 331 20.44 -27.55 -6.21
C GLN A 331 20.85 -27.22 -4.77
N THR A 332 21.21 -25.96 -4.52
CA THR A 332 21.58 -25.48 -3.17
C THR A 332 20.48 -24.64 -2.53
N TYR A 333 20.73 -23.36 -2.25
CA TYR A 333 19.94 -22.52 -1.34
C TYR A 333 18.47 -22.37 -1.75
N PHE A 334 18.21 -22.15 -3.04
CA PHE A 334 16.85 -22.03 -3.59
C PHE A 334 16.44 -23.23 -4.45
N GLY A 335 17.23 -24.31 -4.46
CA GLY A 335 16.97 -25.47 -5.33
C GLY A 335 17.10 -25.17 -6.83
N ASN A 336 17.86 -24.13 -7.22
CA ASN A 336 18.13 -23.76 -8.61
C ASN A 336 18.67 -24.95 -9.41
N GLU A 337 18.11 -25.22 -10.59
CA GLU A 337 18.50 -26.39 -11.39
C GLU A 337 19.88 -26.19 -12.03
N HIS A 338 20.19 -24.96 -12.42
CA HIS A 338 21.44 -24.62 -13.09
C HIS A 338 22.52 -24.10 -12.12
N SER A 339 23.80 -24.34 -12.48
CA SER A 339 24.97 -23.65 -11.92
C SER A 339 25.51 -22.66 -12.97
N MET A 340 26.02 -21.51 -12.53
CA MET A 340 26.74 -20.56 -13.40
C MET A 340 28.23 -20.91 -13.57
N VAL A 341 28.74 -21.89 -12.82
CA VAL A 341 30.13 -22.37 -12.91
C VAL A 341 30.14 -23.85 -13.27
N ARG A 342 30.96 -24.21 -14.28
CA ARG A 342 31.24 -25.61 -14.64
C ARG A 342 32.45 -26.10 -13.85
N TRP A 343 32.27 -27.21 -13.14
CA TRP A 343 33.35 -27.88 -12.39
C TRP A 343 33.83 -29.09 -13.20
N ILE A 344 35.09 -29.08 -13.62
CA ILE A 344 35.72 -30.16 -14.40
C ILE A 344 36.80 -30.78 -13.53
N LYS A 345 36.83 -32.11 -13.46
CA LYS A 345 37.79 -32.87 -12.66
C LYS A 345 39.10 -33.08 -13.42
#